data_AF-A0A521TT50-F1
#
_entry.id   AF-A0A521TT50-F1
#
_cell.length_a   1.000
_cell.length_b   1.000
_cell.length_c   1.000
_cell.angle_alpha   90.00
_cell.angle_beta   90.00
_cell.angle_gamma   90.00
#
_symmetry.space_group_name_H-M   'P 1'
#
loop_
_entity.id
_entity.type
_entity.pdbx_description
1 polymer ?
#
loop_
_entity_poly.entity_id
_entity_poly.type
_entity_poly.pdbx_seq_one_letter_code
_entity_poly.pdbx_strand_id
1 'polypeptide(L)'
;MQEKFDPLVAEWLSFVKNPNFNLVEKCLKFAQILEYPDLDVEEYIQKIAIIGKSLKESISDVKNPTYLISILNEHLFQNLGFSGDNDDYYNPKNNFLNEVI
;
A
#
# COMPACT_ATOMS: atom_id res chain seq x y z
N MET A 1 24.72 26.25 -14.01
CA MET A 1 23.94 26.28 -12.75
C MET A 1 23.87 24.83 -12.31
N GLN A 2 24.57 24.43 -11.24
CA GLN A 2 24.44 23.05 -10.75
C GLN A 2 23.02 22.91 -10.19
N GLU A 3 22.22 22.03 -10.77
CA GLU A 3 20.94 21.63 -10.19
C GLU A 3 21.22 21.12 -8.78
N LYS A 4 20.77 21.86 -7.77
CA LYS A 4 20.83 21.43 -6.39
C LYS A 4 19.86 20.25 -6.30
N PHE A 5 20.40 19.05 -6.20
CA PHE A 5 19.61 17.83 -6.10
C PHE A 5 18.72 17.91 -4.85
N ASP A 6 17.42 17.71 -5.02
CA ASP A 6 16.45 17.79 -3.92
C ASP A 6 16.78 16.71 -2.87
N PRO A 7 17.02 17.09 -1.60
CA PRO A 7 17.32 16.13 -0.54
C PRO A 7 16.26 15.05 -0.34
N LEU A 8 14.98 15.37 -0.55
CA LEU A 8 13.87 14.41 -0.43
C LEU A 8 13.93 13.39 -1.56
N VAL A 9 14.27 13.82 -2.78
CA VAL A 9 14.46 12.92 -3.93
C VAL A 9 15.67 12.01 -3.71
N ALA A 10 16.76 12.53 -3.13
CA ALA A 10 17.92 11.71 -2.78
C ALA A 10 17.59 10.65 -1.71
N GLU A 11 16.87 11.04 -0.65
CA GLU A 11 16.44 10.12 0.40
C GLU A 11 15.54 9.03 -0.19
N TRP A 12 14.51 9.40 -0.96
CA TRP A 12 13.61 8.45 -1.58
C TRP A 12 14.35 7.48 -2.52
N LEU A 13 15.27 7.98 -3.36
CA LEU A 13 16.07 7.15 -4.25
C LEU A 13 16.94 6.14 -3.49
N SER A 14 17.50 6.54 -2.35
CA SER A 14 18.31 5.64 -1.51
C SER A 14 17.47 4.49 -0.95
N PHE A 15 16.20 4.75 -0.63
CA PHE A 15 15.30 3.75 -0.05
C PHE A 15 14.71 2.82 -1.13
N VAL A 16 14.22 3.38 -2.24
CA VAL A 16 13.56 2.61 -3.30
C VAL A 16 14.52 1.65 -4.02
N LYS A 17 15.80 2.04 -4.16
CA LYS A 17 16.85 1.20 -4.76
C LYS A 17 17.38 0.13 -3.81
N ASN A 18 17.13 0.24 -2.51
CA ASN A 18 17.61 -0.74 -1.56
C ASN A 18 16.78 -2.05 -1.69
N PRO A 19 17.41 -3.20 -1.98
CA PRO A 19 16.71 -4.47 -2.15
C PRO A 19 16.20 -5.06 -0.83
N ASN A 20 16.64 -4.55 0.32
CA ASN A 20 16.19 -5.01 1.64
C ASN A 20 14.76 -4.56 1.97
N PHE A 21 14.21 -3.60 1.22
CA PHE A 21 12.83 -3.14 1.39
C PHE A 21 11.94 -3.66 0.26
N ASN A 22 10.76 -4.14 0.63
CA ASN A 22 9.71 -4.57 -0.27
C ASN A 22 8.88 -3.38 -0.80
N LEU A 23 7.89 -3.66 -1.64
CA LEU A 23 7.04 -2.62 -2.25
C LEU A 23 6.23 -1.83 -1.21
N VAL A 24 5.66 -2.50 -0.21
CA VAL A 24 4.85 -1.87 0.85
C VAL A 24 5.70 -0.88 1.64
N GLU A 25 6.87 -1.32 2.11
CA GLU A 25 7.80 -0.48 2.86
C GLU A 25 8.19 0.76 2.05
N LYS A 26 8.45 0.59 0.74
CA LYS A 26 8.81 1.69 -0.16
C LYS A 26 7.66 2.67 -0.37
N CYS A 27 6.43 2.19 -0.50
CA CYS A 27 5.24 3.04 -0.61
C CYS A 27 4.98 3.82 0.68
N LEU A 28 5.12 3.21 1.86
CA LEU A 28 4.93 3.89 3.14
C LEU A 28 6.05 4.91 3.41
N LYS A 29 7.31 4.58 3.06
CA LYS A 29 8.41 5.53 3.18
C LYS A 29 8.25 6.71 2.21
N PHE A 30 7.71 6.48 1.01
CA PHE A 30 7.35 7.55 0.09
C PHE A 30 6.31 8.50 0.70
N ALA A 31 5.27 7.97 1.35
CA ALA A 31 4.29 8.77 2.08
C ALA A 31 4.93 9.59 3.23
N GLN A 32 5.85 8.97 3.99
CA GLN A 32 6.60 9.66 5.05
C GLN A 32 7.40 10.87 4.55
N ILE A 33 8.10 10.70 3.43
CA ILE A 33 8.99 11.74 2.89
C ILE A 33 8.19 12.94 2.37
N LEU A 34 7.02 12.70 1.76
CA LEU A 34 6.27 13.76 1.09
C LEU A 34 5.26 14.48 1.97
N GLU A 35 4.45 13.75 2.75
CA GLU A 35 3.26 14.33 3.38
C GLU A 35 3.06 13.91 4.85
N TYR A 36 3.56 12.74 5.26
CA TYR A 36 3.26 12.14 6.56
C TYR A 36 4.53 11.82 7.36
N PRO A 37 5.34 12.81 7.77
CA PRO A 37 6.64 12.58 8.42
C PRO A 37 6.55 11.72 9.69
N ASP A 38 5.43 11.77 10.40
CA ASP A 38 5.18 11.02 11.64
C ASP A 38 4.46 9.68 11.42
N LEU A 39 4.28 9.22 10.17
CA LEU A 39 3.61 7.96 9.85
C LEU A 39 4.32 6.77 10.51
N ASP A 40 3.60 5.95 11.26
CA ASP A 40 4.12 4.70 11.81
C ASP A 40 4.13 3.60 10.73
N VAL A 41 5.26 3.44 10.05
CA VAL A 41 5.40 2.46 8.95
C VAL A 41 5.10 1.03 9.41
N GLU A 42 5.50 0.67 10.63
CA GLU A 42 5.34 -0.70 11.13
C GLU A 42 3.86 -1.02 11.38
N GLU A 43 3.09 -0.06 11.90
CA GLU A 43 1.64 -0.21 12.08
C GLU A 43 0.94 -0.56 10.75
N TYR A 44 1.27 0.15 9.68
CA TYR A 44 0.64 -0.07 8.37
C TYR A 44 1.10 -1.38 7.72
N ILE A 45 2.35 -1.79 7.91
CA ILE A 45 2.83 -3.13 7.51
C ILE A 45 2.02 -4.22 8.22
N GLN A 46 1.79 -4.06 9.52
CA GLN A 46 1.00 -5.03 10.31
C GLN A 46 -0.46 -5.08 9.85
N LYS A 47 -1.08 -3.94 9.53
CA LYS A 47 -2.43 -3.90 8.93
C LYS A 47 -2.52 -4.73 7.65
N ILE A 48 -1.58 -4.56 6.73
CA ILE A 48 -1.54 -5.34 5.48
C ILE A 48 -1.32 -6.82 5.76
N ALA A 49 -0.44 -7.16 6.71
CA ALA A 49 -0.21 -8.54 7.09
C ALA A 49 -1.48 -9.21 7.67
N ILE A 50 -2.27 -8.48 8.47
CA ILE A 50 -3.55 -8.94 9.01
C ILE A 50 -4.56 -9.18 7.88
N ILE A 51 -4.69 -8.24 6.94
CA ILE A 51 -5.55 -8.39 5.76
C ILE A 51 -5.15 -9.66 4.98
N GLY A 52 -3.86 -9.83 4.69
CA GLY A 52 -3.35 -11.00 3.99
C GLY A 52 -3.56 -12.31 4.75
N LYS A 53 -3.46 -12.30 6.08
CA LYS A 53 -3.74 -13.48 6.91
C LYS A 53 -5.21 -13.86 6.87
N SER A 54 -6.12 -12.90 7.05
CA SER A 54 -7.56 -13.14 7.00
C SER A 54 -8.00 -13.67 5.62
N LEU A 55 -7.41 -13.14 4.53
CA LEU A 55 -7.66 -13.67 3.19
C LEU A 55 -7.18 -15.13 3.03
N LYS A 56 -6.00 -15.47 3.56
CA LYS A 56 -5.48 -16.85 3.53
C LYS A 56 -6.39 -17.85 4.25
N GLU A 57 -7.08 -17.42 5.30
CA GLU A 57 -8.06 -18.26 6.02
C GLU A 57 -9.30 -18.54 5.17
N SER A 58 -9.68 -17.62 4.28
CA SER A 58 -10.81 -17.77 3.33
C SER A 58 -10.46 -18.57 2.06
N ILE A 59 -9.17 -18.60 1.67
CA ILE A 59 -8.72 -19.37 0.50
C ILE A 59 -8.56 -20.85 0.89
N SER A 60 -9.50 -21.69 0.47
CA SER A 60 -9.32 -23.14 0.47
C SER A 60 -8.43 -23.60 -0.71
N ASP A 61 -8.17 -24.90 -0.86
CA ASP A 61 -7.35 -25.52 -1.93
C ASP A 61 -8.00 -25.37 -3.34
N VAL A 62 -8.23 -24.13 -3.74
CA VAL A 62 -8.97 -23.72 -4.93
C VAL A 62 -8.05 -23.84 -6.13
N LYS A 63 -8.35 -24.81 -7.01
CA LYS A 63 -7.65 -24.97 -8.31
C LYS A 63 -8.20 -24.09 -9.43
N ASN A 64 -9.26 -23.30 -9.16
CA ASN A 64 -9.95 -22.48 -10.16
C ASN A 64 -9.64 -20.97 -9.98
N PRO A 65 -8.92 -20.34 -10.92
CA PRO A 65 -8.58 -18.91 -10.85
C PRO A 65 -9.80 -17.96 -10.75
N THR A 66 -10.92 -18.29 -11.39
CA THR A 66 -12.13 -17.46 -11.35
C THR A 66 -12.76 -17.44 -9.97
N TYR A 67 -12.73 -18.57 -9.26
CA TYR A 67 -13.21 -18.65 -7.89
C TYR A 67 -12.28 -17.88 -6.93
N LEU A 68 -10.96 -17.92 -7.17
CA LEU A 68 -10.00 -17.11 -6.41
C LEU A 68 -10.28 -15.61 -6.55
N ILE A 69 -10.57 -15.12 -7.75
CA ILE A 69 -10.96 -13.72 -7.98
C ILE A 69 -12.25 -13.38 -7.22
N SER A 70 -13.20 -14.30 -7.16
CA SER A 70 -14.47 -14.09 -6.43
C SER A 70 -14.23 -13.95 -4.92
N ILE A 71 -13.38 -14.81 -4.33
CA ILE A 71 -12.96 -14.70 -2.93
C ILE A 71 -12.25 -13.37 -2.67
N LEU A 72 -11.34 -12.96 -3.57
CA LEU A 72 -10.63 -11.68 -3.44
C LEU A 72 -11.60 -10.49 -3.43
N ASN A 73 -12.58 -10.48 -4.34
CA ASN A 73 -13.56 -9.41 -4.43
C ASN A 73 -14.47 -9.35 -3.20
N GLU A 74 -14.96 -10.51 -2.73
CA GLU A 74 -15.76 -10.61 -1.51
C GLU A 74 -14.96 -10.10 -0.31
N HIS A 75 -13.71 -10.56 -0.15
CA HIS A 75 -12.87 -10.18 0.98
C HIS A 75 -12.55 -8.68 1.00
N LEU A 76 -12.08 -8.13 -0.12
CA LEU A 76 -11.63 -6.73 -0.19
C LEU A 76 -12.80 -5.75 -0.20
N PHE A 77 -13.85 -6.01 -1.00
CA PHE A 77 -14.89 -5.01 -1.25
C PHE A 77 -16.15 -5.22 -0.39
N GLN A 78 -16.49 -6.46 -0.02
CA GLN A 78 -17.68 -6.72 0.79
C GLN A 78 -17.35 -6.82 2.28
N ASN A 79 -16.32 -7.57 2.64
CA ASN A 79 -15.97 -7.79 4.05
C ASN A 79 -15.20 -6.62 4.65
N LEU A 80 -14.17 -6.14 3.95
CA LEU A 80 -13.36 -4.99 4.39
C LEU A 80 -13.95 -3.64 3.94
N GLY A 81 -14.87 -3.65 2.98
CA GLY A 81 -15.57 -2.44 2.54
C GLY A 81 -14.70 -1.48 1.72
N PHE A 82 -13.59 -1.95 1.15
CA PHE A 82 -12.80 -1.09 0.26
C PHE A 82 -13.66 -0.63 -0.92
N SER A 83 -13.43 0.61 -1.33
CA SER A 83 -14.10 1.22 -2.46
C SER A 83 -13.22 2.30 -3.06
N GLY A 84 -13.47 2.65 -4.31
CA GLY A 84 -12.90 3.88 -4.85
C GLY A 84 -13.47 5.10 -4.15
N ASP A 85 -12.70 6.18 -4.11
CA ASP A 85 -13.21 7.51 -3.77
C ASP A 85 -14.02 8.01 -4.97
N ASN A 86 -15.35 7.90 -4.89
CA ASN A 86 -16.26 8.35 -5.94
C ASN A 86 -16.56 9.85 -5.86
N ASP A 87 -16.25 10.48 -4.72
CA ASP A 87 -16.52 11.88 -4.48
C ASP A 87 -15.34 12.74 -5.00
N ASP A 88 -14.10 12.29 -4.79
CA ASP A 88 -12.88 12.91 -5.29
C ASP A 88 -11.87 11.88 -5.80
N TYR A 89 -12.21 11.24 -6.93
CA TYR A 89 -11.35 10.22 -7.54
C TYR A 89 -9.91 10.69 -7.81
N TYR A 90 -9.73 11.97 -8.12
CA TYR A 90 -8.44 12.56 -8.46
C TYR A 90 -7.70 13.15 -7.25
N ASN A 91 -8.20 12.93 -6.04
CA ASN A 91 -7.50 13.34 -4.83
C ASN A 91 -6.08 12.75 -4.82
N PRO A 92 -5.01 13.59 -4.76
CA PRO A 92 -3.64 13.09 -4.70
C PRO A 92 -3.41 12.12 -3.55
N LYS A 93 -4.19 12.25 -2.46
CA LYS A 93 -4.12 11.36 -1.31
C LYS A 93 -4.39 9.89 -1.62
N ASN A 94 -5.20 9.62 -2.65
CA ASN A 94 -5.48 8.26 -3.13
C ASN A 94 -4.23 7.51 -3.63
N ASN A 95 -3.11 8.22 -3.82
CA ASN A 95 -1.82 7.62 -4.20
C ASN A 95 -0.96 7.19 -2.99
N PHE A 96 -1.35 7.53 -1.75
CA PHE A 96 -0.60 7.14 -0.57
C PHE A 96 -1.18 5.89 0.06
N LEU A 97 -0.32 4.89 0.26
CA LEU A 97 -0.74 3.59 0.78
C LEU A 97 -1.39 3.72 2.17
N ASN A 98 -0.95 4.66 3.01
CA ASN A 98 -1.55 4.89 4.33
C ASN A 98 -2.96 5.49 4.31
N GLU A 99 -3.39 6.09 3.20
CA GLU A 99 -4.73 6.67 3.05
C GLU A 99 -5.74 5.67 2.50
N VAL A 100 -5.26 4.59 1.86
CA VAL A 100 -6.12 3.64 1.12
C VAL A 100 -6.17 2.24 1.74
N ILE A 101 -5.54 2.01 2.90
CA ILE A 101 -5.56 0.72 3.60
C ILE A 101 -6.23 0.77 4.97
#